data_AF-A0A2W6CXN7-F1
#
_entry.id   AF-A0A2W6CXN7-F1
#
_cell.length_a   1.000
_cell.length_b   1.000
_cell.length_c   1.000
_cell.angle_alpha   90.00
_cell.angle_beta   90.00
_cell.angle_gamma   90.00
#
_symmetry.space_group_name_H-M   'P 1'
#
loop_
_entity.id
_entity.type
_entity.pdbx_description
1 polymer ?
#
loop_
_entity_poly.entity_id
_entity_poly.type
_entity_poly.pdbx_seq_one_letter_code
_entity_poly.pdbx_strand_id
1 'polypeptide(L)'
;MYEEVHRLSWALLRFERARNRYVEVQREQFDPEEAWIPLTEALCWAVSVNEGLEEGVGEGYREASKEDEDSQHMLGLIFARNRGGHQRALTIAVADGLSFPISFPLPFARIVWRPADEIRQGRSNVGRNEYSARLQGNRVDQSLESVRRWFMRAHERWPSELTNVTWPSG
;
A
#
# COMPACT_ATOMS: atom_id res chain seq x y z
N MET A 1 -22.87 -1.25 -13.81
CA MET A 1 -22.58 -2.70 -13.67
C MET A 1 -21.40 -3.18 -14.52
N TYR A 2 -21.51 -3.45 -15.83
CA TYR A 2 -20.35 -3.95 -16.63
C TYR A 2 -19.14 -2.99 -16.62
N GLU A 3 -19.36 -1.69 -16.74
CA GLU A 3 -18.27 -0.70 -16.77
C GLU A 3 -17.55 -0.56 -15.42
N GLU A 4 -18.27 -0.66 -14.30
CA GLU A 4 -17.72 -0.53 -12.94
C GLU A 4 -16.85 -1.73 -12.56
N VAL A 5 -17.33 -2.95 -12.86
CA VAL A 5 -16.56 -4.19 -12.66
C VAL A 5 -15.25 -4.14 -13.45
N HIS A 6 -15.28 -3.66 -14.70
CA HIS A 6 -14.06 -3.48 -15.48
C HIS A 6 -13.10 -2.46 -14.84
N ARG A 7 -13.60 -1.33 -14.34
CA ARG A 7 -12.76 -0.29 -13.70
C ARG A 7 -12.06 -0.81 -12.45
N LEU A 8 -12.77 -1.54 -11.59
CA LEU A 8 -12.20 -2.09 -10.37
C LEU A 8 -11.15 -3.17 -10.65
N SER A 9 -11.44 -4.07 -11.59
CA SER A 9 -10.50 -5.09 -12.07
C SER A 9 -9.22 -4.46 -12.65
N TRP A 10 -9.35 -3.37 -13.41
CA TRP A 10 -8.21 -2.61 -13.90
C TRP A 10 -7.41 -1.96 -12.77
N ALA A 11 -8.05 -1.34 -11.79
CA ALA A 11 -7.38 -0.72 -10.65
C ALA A 11 -6.55 -1.76 -9.86
N LEU A 12 -7.12 -2.95 -9.65
CA LEU A 12 -6.47 -4.05 -8.96
C LEU A 12 -5.23 -4.56 -9.70
N LEU A 13 -5.35 -4.77 -11.02
CA LEU A 13 -4.20 -5.15 -11.85
C LEU A 13 -3.09 -4.09 -11.82
N ARG A 14 -3.47 -2.81 -11.81
CA ARG A 14 -2.51 -1.70 -11.77
C ARG A 14 -1.83 -1.58 -10.41
N PHE A 15 -2.55 -1.83 -9.32
CA PHE A 15 -1.99 -1.97 -7.98
C PHE A 15 -0.92 -3.06 -7.95
N GLU A 16 -1.23 -4.27 -8.44
CA GLU A 16 -0.27 -5.38 -8.46
C GLU A 16 0.99 -5.07 -9.27
N ARG A 17 0.84 -4.48 -10.46
CA ARG A 17 1.99 -4.11 -11.29
C ARG A 17 2.87 -3.06 -10.63
N ALA A 18 2.28 -2.05 -10.01
CA ALA A 18 3.03 -1.01 -9.31
C ALA A 18 3.76 -1.58 -8.08
N ARG A 19 3.08 -2.43 -7.31
CA ARG A 19 3.66 -3.16 -6.17
C ARG A 19 4.85 -4.03 -6.59
N ASN A 20 4.71 -4.79 -7.67
CA ASN A 20 5.79 -5.67 -8.15
C ASN A 20 7.02 -4.85 -8.58
N ARG A 21 6.82 -3.74 -9.32
CA ARG A 21 7.91 -2.81 -9.65
C ARG A 21 8.59 -2.24 -8.40
N TYR A 22 7.81 -1.90 -7.37
CA TYR A 22 8.38 -1.44 -6.10
C TYR A 22 9.27 -2.52 -5.46
N VAL A 23 8.80 -3.77 -5.42
CA VAL A 23 9.55 -4.91 -4.86
C VAL A 23 10.81 -5.20 -5.69
N GLU A 24 10.76 -5.06 -7.02
CA GLU A 24 11.92 -5.21 -7.91
C GLU A 24 12.98 -4.13 -7.61
N VAL A 25 12.60 -2.86 -7.51
CA VAL A 25 13.52 -1.76 -7.16
C VAL A 25 14.19 -2.00 -5.80
N GLN A 26 13.43 -2.48 -4.81
CA GLN A 26 13.98 -2.85 -3.50
C GLN A 26 15.05 -3.95 -3.57
N ARG A 27 14.95 -4.87 -4.54
CA ARG A 27 15.88 -6.00 -4.68
C ARG A 27 17.14 -5.63 -5.45
N GLU A 28 17.03 -4.75 -6.45
CA GLU A 28 18.11 -4.53 -7.42
C GLU A 28 19.03 -3.35 -7.08
N GLN A 29 18.47 -2.19 -6.70
CA GLN A 29 19.25 -0.94 -6.63
C GLN A 29 19.11 -0.16 -5.33
N PHE A 30 18.17 -0.54 -4.45
CA PHE A 30 17.95 0.10 -3.15
C PHE A 30 18.02 1.65 -3.20
N ASP A 31 17.48 2.23 -4.27
CA ASP A 31 17.42 3.68 -4.47
C ASP A 31 16.05 4.19 -4.00
N PRO A 32 15.98 5.01 -2.94
CA PRO A 32 14.72 5.56 -2.44
C PRO A 32 13.98 6.46 -3.43
N GLU A 33 14.70 7.14 -4.32
CA GLU A 33 14.09 7.99 -5.34
C GLU A 33 13.40 7.13 -6.40
N GLU A 34 14.09 6.10 -6.90
CA GLU A 34 13.53 5.12 -7.84
C GLU A 34 12.38 4.31 -7.23
N ALA A 35 12.44 4.04 -5.92
CA ALA A 35 11.38 3.32 -5.22
C ALA A 35 10.12 4.17 -5.01
N TRP A 36 10.25 5.50 -5.01
CA TRP A 36 9.14 6.41 -4.71
C TRP A 36 8.07 6.42 -5.81
N ILE A 37 8.48 6.31 -7.08
CA ILE A 37 7.56 6.30 -8.23
C ILE A 37 6.59 5.11 -8.17
N PRO A 38 7.05 3.84 -8.17
CA PRO A 38 6.16 2.69 -8.10
C PRO A 38 5.38 2.61 -6.78
N LEU A 39 5.95 3.13 -5.68
CA LEU A 39 5.21 3.24 -4.42
C LEU A 39 4.02 4.20 -4.54
N THR A 40 4.22 5.39 -5.10
CA THR A 40 3.15 6.39 -5.26
C THR A 40 2.05 5.86 -6.17
N GLU A 41 2.41 5.17 -7.25
CA GLU A 41 1.44 4.51 -8.12
C GLU A 41 0.68 3.41 -7.38
N ALA A 42 1.36 2.56 -6.61
CA ALA A 42 0.72 1.51 -5.82
C ALA A 42 -0.26 2.10 -4.80
N LEU A 43 0.12 3.18 -4.11
CA LEU A 43 -0.76 3.90 -3.19
C LEU A 43 -2.01 4.46 -3.88
N CYS A 44 -1.84 5.08 -5.06
CA CYS A 44 -2.97 5.60 -5.83
C CYS A 44 -3.94 4.48 -6.23
N TRP A 45 -3.43 3.38 -6.79
CA TRP A 45 -4.27 2.28 -7.22
C TRP A 45 -4.91 1.53 -6.04
N ALA A 46 -4.22 1.38 -4.92
CA ALA A 46 -4.80 0.81 -3.70
C ALA A 46 -6.01 1.63 -3.21
N VAL A 47 -5.90 2.96 -3.19
CA VAL A 47 -7.03 3.83 -2.82
C VAL A 47 -8.19 3.69 -3.81
N SER A 48 -7.91 3.68 -5.11
CA SER A 48 -8.96 3.46 -6.12
C SER A 48 -9.65 2.10 -6.00
N VAL A 49 -8.92 1.03 -5.64
CA VAL A 49 -9.53 -0.28 -5.37
C VAL A 49 -10.41 -0.22 -4.13
N ASN A 50 -9.93 0.39 -3.04
CA ASN A 50 -10.70 0.52 -1.80
C ASN A 50 -12.00 1.33 -2.03
N GLU A 51 -11.92 2.46 -2.73
CA GLU A 51 -13.07 3.28 -3.09
C GLU A 51 -14.06 2.51 -3.96
N GLY A 52 -13.60 1.83 -5.01
CA GLY A 52 -14.49 1.05 -5.88
C GLY A 52 -15.15 -0.15 -5.17
N LEU A 53 -14.47 -0.79 -4.21
CA LEU A 53 -15.07 -1.82 -3.37
C LEU A 53 -16.12 -1.25 -2.42
N GLU A 54 -15.85 -0.08 -1.82
CA GLU A 54 -16.84 0.59 -0.97
C GLU A 54 -18.07 1.04 -1.77
N GLU A 55 -17.89 1.55 -2.99
CA GLU A 55 -18.99 1.95 -3.88
C GLU A 55 -19.82 0.74 -4.35
N GLY A 56 -19.17 -0.36 -4.76
CA GLY A 56 -19.85 -1.53 -5.31
C GLY A 56 -20.54 -2.41 -4.26
N VAL A 57 -19.88 -2.64 -3.11
CA VAL A 57 -20.36 -3.57 -2.07
C VAL A 57 -21.05 -2.82 -0.92
N GLY A 58 -20.68 -1.57 -0.64
CA GLY A 58 -21.28 -0.77 0.42
C GLY A 58 -21.00 -1.29 1.83
N GLU A 59 -22.05 -1.43 2.64
CA GLU A 59 -21.91 -1.74 4.07
C GLU A 59 -21.22 -3.09 4.32
N GLY A 60 -21.46 -4.08 3.47
CA GLY A 60 -20.81 -5.39 3.62
C GLY A 60 -19.28 -5.31 3.52
N TYR A 61 -18.75 -4.41 2.69
CA TYR A 61 -17.32 -4.15 2.61
C TYR A 61 -16.80 -3.44 3.86
N ARG A 62 -17.54 -2.44 4.34
CA ARG A 62 -17.19 -1.71 5.56
C ARG A 62 -17.17 -2.60 6.79
N GLU A 63 -18.14 -3.49 6.94
CA GLU A 63 -18.20 -4.46 8.04
C GLU A 63 -17.03 -5.45 7.98
N ALA A 64 -16.80 -6.07 6.83
CA ALA A 64 -15.67 -6.99 6.66
C ALA A 64 -14.32 -6.30 6.89
N SER A 65 -14.18 -5.05 6.46
CA SER A 65 -12.96 -4.26 6.69
C SER A 65 -12.74 -4.03 8.18
N LYS A 66 -13.77 -3.76 8.99
CA LYS A 66 -13.61 -3.60 10.45
C LYS A 66 -13.09 -4.86 11.15
N GLU A 67 -13.40 -6.03 10.62
CA GLU A 67 -13.04 -7.33 11.21
C GLU A 67 -11.67 -7.86 10.75
N ASP A 68 -11.11 -7.30 9.67
CA ASP A 68 -9.89 -7.78 9.04
C ASP A 68 -8.66 -6.96 9.46
N GLU A 69 -7.60 -7.60 9.94
CA GLU A 69 -6.39 -6.89 10.39
C GLU A 69 -5.57 -6.28 9.25
N ASP A 70 -5.59 -6.91 8.06
CA ASP A 70 -4.82 -6.41 6.93
C ASP A 70 -5.52 -5.20 6.29
N SER A 71 -6.85 -5.13 6.32
CA SER A 71 -7.61 -3.95 5.86
C SER A 71 -7.21 -2.68 6.63
N GLN A 72 -6.80 -2.80 7.89
CA GLN A 72 -6.37 -1.66 8.71
C GLN A 72 -5.08 -1.02 8.16
N HIS A 73 -4.26 -1.77 7.41
CA HIS A 73 -3.14 -1.19 6.69
C HIS A 73 -3.61 -0.27 5.56
N MET A 74 -4.78 -0.54 4.95
CA MET A 74 -5.36 0.29 3.91
C MET A 74 -5.66 1.70 4.43
N LEU A 75 -6.20 1.83 5.65
CA LEU A 75 -6.39 3.12 6.31
C LEU A 75 -5.06 3.87 6.47
N GLY A 76 -4.00 3.17 6.91
CA GLY A 76 -2.65 3.74 6.94
C GLY A 76 -2.15 4.18 5.56
N LEU A 77 -2.37 3.39 4.51
CA LEU A 77 -1.98 3.76 3.15
C LEU A 77 -2.77 4.96 2.61
N ILE A 78 -4.04 5.13 2.98
CA ILE A 78 -4.82 6.34 2.66
C ILE A 78 -4.15 7.58 3.24
N PHE A 79 -3.69 7.51 4.50
CA PHE A 79 -2.90 8.58 5.08
C PHE A 79 -1.65 8.85 4.24
N ALA A 80 -0.83 7.83 3.98
CA ALA A 80 0.41 7.97 3.21
C ALA A 80 0.17 8.59 1.83
N ARG A 81 -0.85 8.11 1.10
CA ARG A 81 -1.27 8.63 -0.20
C ARG A 81 -1.67 10.09 -0.12
N ASN A 82 -2.47 10.46 0.88
CA ASN A 82 -2.91 11.84 1.05
C ASN A 82 -1.74 12.79 1.35
N ARG A 83 -0.73 12.32 2.08
CA ARG A 83 0.50 13.08 2.33
C ARG A 83 1.35 13.24 1.07
N GLY A 84 1.59 12.15 0.34
CA GLY A 84 2.33 12.18 -0.92
C GLY A 84 1.65 13.05 -1.97
N GLY A 85 0.36 12.80 -2.23
CA GLY A 85 -0.39 13.45 -3.30
C GLY A 85 -0.73 14.92 -3.03
N HIS A 86 -1.18 15.28 -1.82
CA HIS A 86 -1.59 16.66 -1.54
C HIS A 86 -0.48 17.55 -1.00
N GLN A 87 0.57 16.96 -0.42
CA GLN A 87 1.58 17.74 0.31
C GLN A 87 2.97 17.54 -0.26
N ARG A 88 3.15 16.64 -1.23
CA ARG A 88 4.45 16.23 -1.77
C ARG A 88 5.39 15.80 -0.63
N ALA A 89 4.82 15.22 0.43
CA ALA A 89 5.57 14.77 1.57
C ALA A 89 6.17 13.40 1.26
N LEU A 90 7.48 13.27 1.44
CA LEU A 90 8.14 11.97 1.42
C LEU A 90 7.73 11.21 2.68
N THR A 91 7.04 10.09 2.51
CA THR A 91 6.52 9.26 3.61
C THR A 91 7.41 8.05 3.92
N ILE A 92 8.53 7.93 3.21
CA ILE A 92 9.50 6.85 3.37
C ILE A 92 10.87 7.37 3.80
N ALA A 93 11.64 6.50 4.45
CA ALA A 93 13.04 6.72 4.80
C ALA A 93 13.82 5.43 4.57
N VAL A 94 15.14 5.56 4.45
CA VAL A 94 16.06 4.42 4.53
C VAL A 94 16.37 4.18 6.01
N ALA A 95 16.08 2.97 6.47
CA ALA A 95 16.59 2.47 7.74
C ALA A 95 17.82 1.60 7.46
N ASP A 96 18.99 2.03 7.92
CA ASP A 96 20.20 1.21 7.90
C ASP A 96 20.12 0.11 8.98
N GLY A 97 20.56 -1.10 8.65
CA GLY A 97 20.80 -2.12 9.67
C GLY A 97 22.13 -1.90 10.39
N LEU A 98 22.31 -2.57 11.53
CA LEU A 98 23.50 -2.53 12.38
C LEU A 98 24.80 -2.53 11.56
N SER A 99 25.53 -1.42 11.62
CA SER A 99 26.90 -1.32 11.13
C SER A 99 27.83 -2.10 12.06
N PHE A 100 28.05 -3.38 11.78
CA PHE A 100 29.12 -4.16 12.42
C PHE A 100 30.49 -3.65 11.91
N PRO A 101 31.56 -3.70 12.72
CA PRO A 101 32.93 -3.30 12.30
C PRO A 101 33.57 -4.24 11.25
N ILE A 102 32.77 -5.07 10.58
CA ILE A 102 33.17 -5.97 9.50
C ILE A 102 32.26 -5.64 8.31
N SER A 103 32.86 -5.13 7.23
CA SER A 103 32.16 -4.80 5.98
C SER A 103 31.54 -6.06 5.36
N PHE A 104 30.31 -6.40 5.75
CA PHE A 104 29.51 -7.43 5.09
C PHE A 104 28.79 -6.82 3.89
N PRO A 105 28.93 -7.38 2.67
CA PRO A 105 28.33 -6.81 1.45
C PRO A 105 26.84 -7.15 1.31
N LEU A 106 26.08 -7.18 2.41
CA LEU A 106 24.63 -7.34 2.38
C LEU A 106 23.98 -5.96 2.50
N PRO A 107 23.06 -5.58 1.60
CA PRO A 107 22.28 -4.37 1.77
C PRO A 107 21.33 -4.59 2.95
N PHE A 108 21.77 -4.18 4.14
CA PHE A 108 20.93 -4.18 5.34
C PHE A 108 19.97 -2.99 5.37
N ALA A 109 20.10 -2.06 4.42
CA ALA A 109 19.22 -0.93 4.26
C ALA A 109 17.82 -1.40 3.84
N ARG A 110 16.78 -0.82 4.44
CA ARG A 110 15.37 -1.13 4.16
C ARG A 110 14.55 0.14 4.04
N ILE A 111 13.67 0.21 3.04
CA ILE A 111 12.76 1.35 2.94
C ILE A 111 11.61 1.13 3.91
N VAL A 112 11.49 2.05 4.86
CA VAL A 112 10.51 2.04 5.93
C VAL A 112 9.63 3.27 5.85
N TRP A 113 8.44 3.18 6.44
CA TRP A 113 7.58 4.33 6.64
C TRP A 113 8.17 5.27 7.68
N ARG A 114 8.12 6.58 7.41
CA ARG A 114 8.54 7.60 8.37
C ARG A 114 7.60 7.67 9.58
N PRO A 115 8.09 8.16 10.74
CA PRO A 115 7.23 8.52 11.85
C PRO A 115 6.12 9.50 11.45
N ALA A 116 4.91 9.28 11.97
CA ALA A 116 3.74 10.07 11.58
C ALA A 116 3.83 11.56 11.98
N ASP A 117 4.61 11.86 13.01
CA ASP A 117 4.90 13.19 13.55
C ASP A 117 5.98 13.94 12.74
N GLU A 118 6.88 13.21 12.07
CA GLU A 118 7.85 13.79 11.12
C GLU A 118 7.23 14.15 9.76
N ILE A 119 6.05 13.60 9.45
CA ILE A 119 5.37 13.88 8.20
C ILE A 119 4.58 15.18 8.33
N ARG A 120 4.82 16.12 7.40
CA ARG A 120 4.14 17.42 7.34
C ARG A 120 2.64 17.27 7.57
N GLN A 121 2.05 18.13 8.42
CA GLN A 121 0.60 18.18 8.67
C GLN A 121 -0.19 18.69 7.46
N GLY A 122 -1.46 18.27 7.34
CA GLY A 122 -2.28 18.38 6.15
C GLY A 122 -3.75 18.43 6.44
N ARG A 123 -4.54 18.59 5.37
CA ARG A 123 -5.97 18.90 5.47
C ARG A 123 -6.81 17.76 6.08
N SER A 124 -6.36 16.51 5.90
CA SER A 124 -7.03 15.32 6.43
C SER A 124 -6.08 14.49 7.28
N ASN A 125 -6.60 13.95 8.37
CA ASN A 125 -5.91 12.99 9.25
C ASN A 125 -6.54 11.59 9.19
N VAL A 126 -7.40 11.32 8.19
CA VAL A 126 -7.95 9.97 7.97
C VAL A 126 -6.79 8.98 7.84
N GLY A 127 -6.86 7.90 8.61
CA GLY A 127 -5.84 6.84 8.60
C GLY A 127 -4.59 7.12 9.43
N ARG A 128 -4.49 8.27 10.12
CA ARG A 128 -3.27 8.63 10.87
C ARG A 128 -2.99 7.69 12.02
N ASN A 129 -4.02 7.27 12.75
CA ASN A 129 -3.85 6.37 13.90
C ASN A 129 -3.36 5.01 13.44
N GLU A 130 -3.94 4.51 12.36
CA GLU A 130 -3.58 3.24 11.73
C GLU A 130 -2.18 3.30 11.11
N TYR A 131 -1.84 4.42 10.48
CA TYR A 131 -0.47 4.68 10.01
C TYR A 131 0.53 4.62 11.17
N SER A 132 0.24 5.31 12.27
CA SER A 132 1.13 5.36 13.45
C SER A 132 1.23 4.01 14.15
N ALA A 133 0.14 3.24 14.20
CA ALA A 133 0.11 1.95 14.88
C ALA A 133 0.71 0.81 14.05
N ARG A 134 0.61 0.87 12.71
CA ARG A 134 0.89 -0.29 11.84
C ARG A 134 1.95 -0.04 10.78
N LEU A 135 2.12 1.19 10.31
CA LEU A 135 3.02 1.50 9.20
C LEU A 135 4.35 2.07 9.69
N GLN A 136 4.33 3.12 10.50
CA GLN A 136 5.56 3.84 10.85
C GLN A 136 6.67 2.91 11.36
N GLY A 137 7.89 3.10 10.88
CA GLY A 137 9.05 2.27 11.21
C GLY A 137 9.04 0.86 10.59
N ASN A 138 7.90 0.38 10.09
CA ASN A 138 7.81 -0.91 9.40
C ASN A 138 8.18 -0.76 7.93
N ARG A 139 8.54 -1.89 7.31
CA ARG A 139 8.90 -1.93 5.90
C ARG A 139 7.68 -1.67 5.03
N VAL A 140 7.88 -0.88 3.99
CA VAL A 140 6.80 -0.50 3.04
C VAL A 140 6.22 -1.72 2.33
N ASP A 141 7.06 -2.68 1.93
CA ASP A 141 6.63 -3.89 1.22
C ASP A 141 5.68 -4.76 2.06
N GLN A 142 5.87 -4.81 3.37
CA GLN A 142 4.98 -5.54 4.29
C GLN A 142 3.58 -4.91 4.34
N SER A 143 3.48 -3.58 4.31
CA SER A 143 2.18 -2.89 4.29
C SER A 143 1.47 -3.09 2.96
N LEU A 144 2.20 -3.02 1.83
CA LEU A 144 1.65 -3.32 0.51
C LEU A 144 1.19 -4.78 0.38
N GLU A 145 1.97 -5.73 0.94
CA GLU A 145 1.59 -7.14 0.97
C GLU A 145 0.35 -7.39 1.83
N SER A 146 0.21 -6.70 2.97
CA SER A 146 -0.99 -6.79 3.79
C SER A 146 -2.22 -6.32 3.02
N VAL A 147 -2.15 -5.15 2.37
CA VAL A 147 -3.26 -4.66 1.54
C VAL A 147 -3.56 -5.57 0.35
N ARG A 148 -2.55 -6.19 -0.27
CA ARG A 148 -2.77 -7.23 -1.28
C ARG A 148 -3.56 -8.41 -0.72
N ARG A 149 -3.16 -8.96 0.43
CA ARG A 149 -3.86 -10.08 1.08
C ARG A 149 -5.31 -9.71 1.41
N TRP A 150 -5.56 -8.48 1.85
CA TRP A 150 -6.91 -7.96 2.01
C TRP A 150 -7.71 -7.97 0.70
N PHE A 151 -7.15 -7.43 -0.39
CA PHE A 151 -7.83 -7.41 -1.69
C PHE A 151 -8.09 -8.80 -2.26
N MET A 152 -7.21 -9.77 -2.02
CA MET A 152 -7.46 -11.17 -2.39
C MET A 152 -8.66 -11.75 -1.63
N ARG A 153 -8.76 -11.51 -0.31
CA ARG A 153 -9.92 -11.95 0.47
C ARG A 153 -11.21 -11.23 0.06
N ALA A 154 -11.13 -9.94 -0.26
CA ALA A 154 -12.26 -9.20 -0.81
C ALA A 154 -12.70 -9.78 -2.17
N HIS A 155 -11.76 -10.19 -3.03
CA HIS A 155 -12.04 -10.89 -4.28
C HIS A 155 -12.76 -12.23 -4.08
N GLU A 156 -12.30 -13.03 -3.12
CA GLU A 156 -12.94 -14.31 -2.79
C GLU A 156 -14.35 -14.12 -2.22
N ARG A 157 -14.56 -13.06 -1.43
CA ARG A 157 -15.84 -12.77 -0.77
C ARG A 157 -16.87 -12.17 -1.72
N TRP A 158 -16.45 -11.34 -2.69
CA TRP A 158 -17.32 -10.68 -3.67
C TRP A 158 -16.78 -10.83 -5.10
N PRO A 159 -16.80 -12.06 -5.65
CA PRO A 159 -16.23 -12.33 -6.97
C PRO A 159 -16.97 -11.60 -8.11
N SER A 160 -18.25 -11.26 -7.93
CA SER A 160 -19.03 -10.49 -8.92
C SER A 160 -18.48 -9.10 -9.16
N GLU A 161 -17.93 -8.45 -8.12
CA GLU A 161 -17.44 -7.07 -8.21
C GLU A 161 -16.03 -6.99 -8.81
N LEU A 162 -15.30 -8.10 -8.82
CA LEU A 162 -13.89 -8.17 -9.25
C LEU A 162 -13.65 -9.10 -10.45
N THR A 163 -14.69 -9.41 -11.21
CA THR A 163 -14.60 -10.35 -12.33
C THR A 163 -13.58 -9.85 -13.39
N ASN A 164 -12.74 -10.78 -13.88
CA ASN A 164 -11.66 -10.63 -14.88
C ASN A 164 -10.23 -10.34 -14.39
N VAL A 165 -9.94 -10.32 -13.07
CA VAL A 165 -8.54 -10.27 -12.59
C VAL A 165 -8.03 -11.67 -12.29
N THR A 166 -7.19 -12.21 -13.17
CA THR A 166 -6.35 -13.36 -12.83
C THR A 166 -5.17 -12.90 -11.98
N TRP A 167 -5.20 -13.26 -10.70
CA TRP A 167 -4.06 -13.07 -9.81
C TRP A 167 -2.91 -13.96 -10.27
N PRO A 168 -1.68 -13.42 -10.43
CA PRO A 168 -0.52 -14.28 -10.64
C PRO A 168 -0.33 -15.15 -9.39
N SER A 169 -0.24 -16.47 -9.60
CA SER A 169 0.25 -17.40 -8.58
C SER A 169 1.66 -16.93 -8.19
N GLY A 170 1.85 -16.63 -6.90
CA GLY A 170 3.13 -16.20 -6.36
C GLY A 170 4.24 -17.22 -6.52
#